data_AF-W4Q1A9-F1
#
_entry.id   AF-W4Q1A9-F1
#
_cell.length_a   1.000
_cell.length_b   1.000
_cell.length_c   1.000
_cell.angle_alpha   90.00
_cell.angle_beta   90.00
_cell.angle_gamma   90.00
#
_symmetry.space_group_name_H-M   'P 1'
#
loop_
_entity.id
_entity.type
_entity.pdbx_description
1 polymer ?
#
loop_
_entity_poly.entity_id
_entity_poly.type
_entity_poly.pdbx_seq_one_letter_code
_entity_poly.pdbx_strand_id
1 'polypeptide(L)' 'MDAKEPVEYDRYTAADLSPELLQRIVTLEEEIKNATEKDVVLIAYEESQHNPT' A
#
# COMPACT_ATOMS: atom_id res chain seq x y z
N MET A 1 -20.37 -22.89 -1.86
CA MET A 1 -19.45 -22.84 -0.71
C MET A 1 -18.20 -22.14 -1.22
N ASP A 2 -18.21 -20.82 -1.16
CA ASP A 2 -17.10 -20.01 -1.62
C ASP A 2 -16.07 -19.94 -0.50
N ALA A 3 -15.07 -20.82 -0.58
CA ALA A 3 -13.88 -20.73 0.25
C ALA A 3 -13.14 -19.48 -0.20
N LYS A 4 -13.33 -18.36 0.53
CA LYS A 4 -12.39 -17.24 0.48
C LYS A 4 -11.07 -17.77 1.01
N GLU A 5 -10.17 -18.10 0.09
CA GLU A 5 -8.78 -18.40 0.42
C GLU A 5 -8.24 -17.27 1.30
N PRO A 6 -7.55 -17.57 2.42
CA PRO A 6 -6.92 -16.55 3.22
C PRO A 6 -5.85 -15.90 2.34
N VAL A 7 -6.11 -14.65 1.92
CA VAL A 7 -5.13 -13.86 1.19
C VAL A 7 -3.90 -13.77 2.10
N GLU A 8 -2.81 -14.42 1.71
CA GLU A 8 -1.52 -14.38 2.41
C GLU A 8 -0.98 -12.93 2.39
N TYR A 9 -1.49 -12.07 3.26
CA TYR A 9 -0.94 -10.74 3.51
C TYR A 9 0.38 -10.81 4.31
N ASP A 10 0.84 -12.01 4.68
CA ASP A 10 2.03 -12.24 5.51
C ASP A 10 3.36 -12.01 4.74
N ARG A 11 3.30 -11.73 3.43
CA ARG A 11 4.48 -11.44 2.59
C ARG A 11 4.87 -9.96 2.56
N TYR A 12 4.02 -9.10 3.10
CA TYR A 12 4.11 -7.66 2.90
C TYR A 12 4.07 -6.94 4.24
N THR A 13 5.06 -6.08 4.49
CA THR A 13 5.04 -5.15 5.62
C THR A 13 4.65 -3.76 5.14
N ALA A 14 4.15 -2.93 6.06
CA ALA A 14 4.02 -1.51 5.79
C ALA A 14 5.38 -0.96 5.36
N ALA A 15 5.42 -0.28 4.22
CA ALA A 15 6.68 0.24 3.68
C ALA A 15 7.28 1.28 4.64
N ASP A 16 8.55 1.12 5.01
CA ASP A 16 9.29 2.11 5.79
C ASP A 16 9.82 3.20 4.84
N LEU A 17 8.96 4.19 4.58
CA LEU A 17 9.25 5.25 3.62
C LEU A 17 9.99 6.41 4.27
N SER A 18 11.00 6.92 3.57
CA SER A 18 11.61 8.20 3.94
C SER A 18 10.57 9.34 3.84
N PRO A 19 10.75 10.43 4.59
CA PRO A 19 9.82 11.56 4.57
C PRO A 19 9.60 12.15 3.16
N GLU A 20 10.64 12.16 2.33
CA GLU A 20 10.57 12.64 0.94
C GLU A 20 9.65 11.73 0.08
N LEU A 21 9.79 10.41 0.21
CA LEU A 21 8.94 9.46 -0.52
C LEU A 21 7.50 9.50 -0.04
N LEU A 22 7.29 9.64 1.27
CA LEU A 22 5.96 9.80 1.83
C LEU A 22 5.27 11.08 1.31
N GLN A 23 5.99 12.19 1.24
CA GLN A 23 5.46 13.43 0.67
C GLN A 23 5.04 13.25 -0.80
N ARG A 24 5.81 12.51 -1.60
CA ARG A 24 5.46 12.21 -3.00
C ARG A 24 4.19 11.38 -3.11
N ILE A 25 3.97 10.41 -2.23
CA ILE A 25 2.74 9.60 -2.21
C ILE A 25 1.54 10.47 -1.84
N VAL A 26 1.67 11.35 -0.85
CA VAL A 26 0.60 12.28 -0.46
C VAL A 26 0.23 13.19 -1.64
N THR A 27 1.21 13.77 -2.34
CA THR A 27 0.95 14.60 -3.52
C THR A 27 0.21 13.80 -4.61
N LEU A 28 0.63 12.57 -4.87
CA LEU A 28 -0.05 11.71 -5.85
C LEU A 28 -1.49 11.38 -5.44
N GLU A 29 -1.73 11.12 -4.16
CA GLU A 29 -3.07 10.88 -3.62
C GLU A 29 -3.99 12.09 -3.86
N GLU A 30 -3.50 13.31 -3.58
CA GLU A 30 -4.23 14.55 -3.82
C GLU A 30 -4.52 14.76 -5.32
N GLU A 31 -3.56 14.50 -6.21
CA GLU A 31 -3.75 14.60 -7.66
C GLU A 31 -4.86 13.67 -8.15
N ILE A 32 -4.86 12.41 -7.72
CA ILE A 32 -5.87 11.42 -8.13
C ILE A 32 -7.22 11.76 -7.52
N LYS A 33 -7.26 12.20 -6.26
CA LYS A 33 -8.49 12.69 -5.62
C LYS A 33 -9.13 13.81 -6.43
N ASN A 34 -8.34 14.81 -6.83
CA ASN A 34 -8.82 15.95 -7.61
C ASN A 34 -9.26 15.55 -9.03
N ALA A 35 -8.54 14.64 -9.68
CA ALA A 35 -8.86 14.19 -11.03
C ALA A 35 -10.11 13.31 -11.10
N THR A 36 -10.43 12.59 -10.03
CA THR A 36 -11.52 11.60 -10.00
C THR A 36 -12.75 12.05 -9.21
N GLU A 37 -12.65 13.15 -8.46
CA GLU A 37 -13.67 13.64 -7.53
C GLU A 37 -14.09 12.57 -6.50
N LYS A 38 -13.16 11.67 -6.14
CA LYS A 38 -13.38 10.56 -5.21
C LYS A 38 -12.38 10.62 -4.07
N ASP A 39 -12.76 10.08 -2.92
CA ASP A 39 -11.80 9.81 -1.85
C ASP A 39 -10.90 8.64 -2.25
N VAL A 40 -9.60 8.90 -2.27
CA VAL A 40 -8.54 7.98 -2.68
C VAL A 40 -7.61 7.82 -1.49
N VAL A 41 -7.20 6.59 -1.21
CA VAL A 41 -6.19 6.26 -0.19
C VAL A 41 -5.15 5.36 -0.84
N LEU A 42 -3.88 5.76 -0.78
CA LEU A 42 -2.76 4.97 -1.27
C LEU A 42 -2.08 4.25 -0.11
N ILE A 43 -1.92 2.93 -0.24
CA ILE A 43 -1.23 2.11 0.77
C ILE A 43 0.03 1.52 0.14
N ALA A 44 1.18 1.82 0.73
CA ALA A 44 2.48 1.30 0.31
C ALA A 44 2.89 0.11 1.18
N TYR A 45 3.24 -0.98 0.51
CA TYR A 45 3.79 -2.19 1.13
C TYR A 45 5.16 -2.50 0.54
N GLU A 46 6.04 -3.11 1.33
CA GLU A 46 7.32 -3.64 0.88
C GLU A 46 7.36 -5.15 1.06
N GLU A 47 8.07 -5.84 0.16
CA GLU A 47 8.30 -7.28 0.28
C GLU A 47 9.20 -7.54 1.48
N SER A 48 8.65 -8.15 2.52
CA SER A 48 9.43 -8.59 3.66
C SER A 48 10.18 -9.86 3.24
N GLN A 49 11.51 -9.83 3.22
CA GLN A 49 12.31 -11.06 3.01
C GLN A 49 12.25 -12.03 4.21
N HIS A 50 11.13 -12.10 4.93
CA HIS A 50 10.93 -13.12 5.94
C HIS A 50 10.47 -14.42 5.28
N ASN A 51 11.45 -15.19 4.83
CA ASN A 51 11.30 -16.62 4.64
C ASN A 51 12.10 -17.31 5.76
N PRO A 52 11.51 -17.58 6.94
CA PRO A 52 12.15 -18.49 7.88
C PRO A 52 12.02 -19.91 7.31
N THR A 53 13.11 -20.44 6.77
CA THR A 53 13.31 -21.90 6.69
C THR A 53 13.54 -22.49 8.07
#